data_AF-A0AAX1J4M9-F1
#
_entry.id   AF-A0AAX1J4M9-F1
#
_cell.length_a   1.000
_cell.length_b   1.000
_cell.length_c   1.000
_cell.angle_alpha   90.00
_cell.angle_beta   90.00
_cell.angle_gamma   90.00
#
_symmetry.space_group_name_H-M   'P 1'
#
loop_
_entity.id
_entity.type
_entity.pdbx_description
1 polymer ?
#
loop_
_entity_poly.entity_id
_entity_poly.type
_entity_poly.pdbx_seq_one_letter_code
_entity_poly.pdbx_strand_id
1 'polypeptide(L)'
;MTAQPPTAQPPDPDPSRTPGLDAGGGVQPGDTPPDSGQTSGVANPHPPARRRISPLMIVSLIGLALFVALFVAVAVGLLAHIP
;
A
#
# COMPACT_ATOMS: atom_id res chain seq x y z
N MET A 1 35.51 19.25 30.15
CA MET A 1 34.34 18.98 29.29
C MET A 1 34.22 20.12 28.29
N THR A 2 35.02 20.12 27.22
CA THR A 2 35.00 21.14 26.15
C THR A 2 34.25 20.55 24.95
N ALA A 3 33.07 21.09 24.62
CA ALA A 3 32.30 20.64 23.47
C ALA A 3 32.95 21.17 22.18
N GLN A 4 33.39 20.26 21.30
CA GLN A 4 33.88 20.59 19.96
C GLN A 4 32.67 20.77 19.02
N PRO A 5 32.55 21.90 18.30
CA PRO A 5 31.39 22.19 17.46
C PRO A 5 31.34 21.25 16.23
N PRO A 6 30.15 21.02 15.66
CA PRO A 6 29.92 19.96 14.68
C PRO A 6 30.42 20.41 13.31
N THR A 7 31.54 19.88 12.83
CA THR A 7 31.93 20.00 11.41
C THR A 7 31.33 18.84 10.63
N ALA A 8 30.00 18.79 10.59
CA ALA A 8 29.26 18.01 9.61
C ALA A 8 29.41 18.70 8.25
N GLN A 9 30.47 18.37 7.51
CA GLN A 9 30.48 18.61 6.08
C GLN A 9 29.71 17.45 5.44
N PRO A 10 28.58 17.70 4.73
CA PRO A 10 27.89 16.65 4.00
C PRO A 10 28.89 15.95 3.06
N PRO A 11 28.86 14.62 2.93
CA PRO A 11 29.80 13.87 2.09
C PRO A 11 29.59 14.10 0.59
N ASP A 12 28.58 14.88 0.20
CA ASP A 12 28.21 15.08 -1.20
C ASP A 12 29.11 16.15 -1.85
N PRO A 13 29.84 15.81 -2.94
CA PRO A 13 30.69 16.77 -3.63
C PRO A 13 29.83 17.88 -4.27
N ASP A 14 30.37 19.10 -4.25
CA ASP A 14 29.74 20.25 -4.87
C ASP A 14 29.46 19.95 -6.37
N PRO A 15 28.21 20.02 -6.85
CA PRO A 15 27.86 19.71 -8.22
C PRO A 15 28.56 20.62 -9.23
N SER A 16 28.92 21.85 -8.84
CA SER A 16 29.72 22.76 -9.68
C SER A 16 31.16 22.29 -9.90
N ARG A 17 31.62 21.30 -9.13
CA ARG A 17 32.97 20.74 -9.16
C ARG A 17 32.99 19.26 -9.54
N THR A 18 31.84 18.68 -9.85
CA THR A 18 31.73 17.28 -10.27
C THR A 18 31.67 17.23 -11.80
N PRO A 19 32.73 16.75 -12.49
CA PRO A 19 32.76 16.75 -13.95
C PRO A 19 31.61 15.90 -14.52
N GLY A 20 30.87 16.44 -15.49
CA GLY A 20 29.80 15.75 -16.21
C GLY A 20 28.38 15.91 -15.64
N LEU A 21 28.19 16.61 -14.51
CA LEU A 21 26.85 16.90 -13.98
C LEU A 21 26.43 18.34 -14.33
N ASP A 22 25.31 18.48 -15.03
CA ASP A 22 24.61 19.76 -15.12
C ASP A 22 24.10 20.14 -13.72
N ALA A 23 23.90 21.44 -13.48
CA ALA A 23 23.45 21.96 -12.19
C ALA A 23 22.12 21.34 -11.68
N GLY A 24 21.37 20.63 -12.55
CA GLY A 24 20.17 19.85 -12.22
C GLY A 24 20.39 18.37 -11.89
N GLY A 25 21.64 17.89 -11.81
CA GLY A 25 21.97 16.49 -11.47
C GLY A 25 21.86 15.50 -12.64
N GLY A 26 21.75 15.98 -13.88
CA GLY A 26 21.78 15.15 -15.09
C GLY A 26 23.17 15.11 -15.73
N VAL A 27 23.48 14.03 -16.45
CA VAL A 27 24.68 13.91 -17.29
C VAL A 27 24.31 14.09 -18.78
N GLN A 28 25.28 14.46 -19.63
CA GLN A 28 25.02 14.52 -21.07
C GLN A 28 24.71 13.13 -21.65
N PRO A 29 23.86 13.02 -22.69
CA PRO A 29 23.60 11.75 -23.35
C PRO A 29 24.89 11.13 -23.90
N GLY A 30 25.35 10.01 -23.32
CA GLY A 30 26.59 9.34 -23.68
C GLY A 30 27.59 9.20 -22.53
N ASP A 31 27.45 9.99 -21.47
CA ASP A 31 28.13 9.73 -20.21
C ASP A 31 27.41 8.59 -19.48
N THR A 32 28.17 7.64 -18.94
CA THR A 32 27.61 6.58 -18.09
C THR A 32 26.97 7.26 -16.87
N PRO A 33 25.65 7.12 -16.65
CA PRO A 33 25.00 7.70 -15.47
C PRO A 33 25.70 7.24 -14.18
N PRO A 34 25.78 8.07 -13.13
CA PRO A 34 26.29 7.64 -11.83
C PRO A 34 25.51 6.42 -11.36
N ASP A 35 26.21 5.50 -10.66
CA ASP A 35 25.67 4.21 -10.22
C ASP A 35 24.29 4.41 -9.59
N SER A 36 23.26 4.16 -10.40
CA SER A 36 21.89 4.44 -10.02
C SER A 36 21.57 3.35 -9.03
N GLY A 37 21.77 3.66 -7.74
CA GLY A 37 21.44 2.80 -6.63
C GLY A 37 20.05 2.24 -6.88
N GLN A 38 20.04 0.99 -7.33
CA GLN A 38 18.88 0.33 -7.87
C GLN A 38 17.73 0.48 -6.88
N THR A 39 16.71 1.25 -7.22
CA THR A 39 15.40 1.07 -6.61
C THR A 39 14.75 -0.14 -7.28
N SER A 40 15.39 -1.31 -7.15
CA SER A 40 14.79 -2.65 -7.35
C SER A 40 13.79 -2.92 -6.22
N GLY A 41 12.93 -1.95 -5.93
CA GLY A 41 12.19 -1.83 -4.68
C GLY A 41 10.68 -1.79 -4.85
N VAL A 42 10.11 -2.29 -5.95
CA VAL A 42 8.64 -2.36 -6.08
C VAL A 42 8.12 -3.69 -6.62
N ALA A 43 8.90 -4.76 -6.49
CA ALA A 43 8.34 -6.10 -6.44
C ALA A 43 8.13 -6.49 -4.97
N ASN A 44 7.22 -5.82 -4.27
CA ASN A 44 6.68 -6.36 -3.02
C ASN A 44 5.59 -7.36 -3.41
N PRO A 45 5.79 -8.69 -3.27
CA PRO A 45 4.71 -9.64 -3.47
C PRO A 45 3.62 -9.30 -2.46
N HIS A 46 2.47 -8.82 -2.93
CA HIS A 46 1.33 -8.61 -2.06
C HIS A 46 0.98 -9.97 -1.46
N PRO A 47 1.02 -10.14 -0.12
CA PRO A 47 0.65 -11.40 0.48
C PRO A 47 -0.78 -11.73 -0.01
N PRO A 48 -1.04 -12.98 -0.45
CA PRO A 48 -2.35 -13.33 -0.95
C PRO A 48 -3.37 -12.95 0.11
N ALA A 49 -4.41 -12.21 -0.29
CA ALA A 49 -5.45 -11.74 0.60
C ALA A 49 -6.02 -12.94 1.34
N ARG A 50 -5.53 -13.17 2.56
CA ARG A 50 -5.94 -14.31 3.38
C ARG A 50 -7.38 -14.02 3.71
N ARG A 51 -8.31 -14.77 3.08
CA ARG A 51 -9.76 -14.69 3.35
C ARG A 51 -9.99 -15.08 4.80
N ARG A 52 -9.70 -14.17 5.72
CA ARG A 52 -10.04 -14.29 7.13
C ARG A 52 -11.53 -14.03 7.18
N ILE A 53 -12.30 -15.08 7.39
CA ILE A 53 -13.70 -14.95 7.75
C ILE A 53 -13.71 -14.18 9.08
N SER A 54 -14.04 -12.89 9.00
CA SER A 54 -14.19 -12.05 10.18
C SER A 54 -15.42 -12.50 10.95
N PRO A 55 -15.42 -12.47 12.30
CA PRO A 55 -16.63 -12.70 13.09
C PRO A 55 -17.82 -11.86 12.60
N LEU A 56 -17.54 -10.64 12.12
CA LEU A 56 -18.55 -9.76 11.54
C LEU A 56 -19.22 -10.35 10.28
N MET A 57 -18.46 -11.05 9.43
CA MET A 57 -19.00 -11.72 8.24
C MET A 57 -19.96 -12.86 8.63
N ILE A 58 -19.63 -13.61 9.68
CA ILE A 58 -20.47 -14.71 10.18
C ILE A 58 -21.76 -14.14 10.75
N VAL A 59 -21.66 -13.12 11.61
CA VAL A 59 -22.83 -12.45 12.21
C VAL A 59 -23.72 -11.85 11.12
N SER A 60 -23.12 -11.20 10.11
CA SER A 60 -23.86 -10.64 8.97
C SER A 60 -24.59 -11.73 8.17
N LEU A 61 -23.93 -12.86 7.91
CA LEU A 61 -24.55 -13.98 7.18
C LEU A 61 -25.70 -14.62 7.95
N ILE A 62 -25.54 -14.81 9.26
CA ILE A 62 -26.61 -15.32 10.14
C ILE A 62 -27.78 -14.33 10.16
N GLY A 63 -27.50 -13.03 10.33
CA GLY A 63 -28.54 -12.00 10.31
C GLY A 63 -29.31 -11.96 8.99
N LEU A 64 -28.60 -12.06 7.86
CA LEU A 64 -29.21 -12.14 6.54
C LEU A 64 -30.07 -13.40 6.37
N ALA A 65 -29.59 -14.55 6.84
CA ALA A 65 -30.35 -15.81 6.77
C ALA A 65 -31.65 -15.73 7.58
N LEU A 66 -31.61 -15.18 8.79
CA LEU A 66 -32.80 -14.98 9.62
C LEU A 66 -33.78 -13.99 8.98
N PHE A 67 -33.26 -12.91 8.41
CA PHE A 67 -34.08 -11.92 7.70
C PHE A 67 -34.81 -12.57 6.51
N VAL A 68 -34.11 -13.31 5.67
CA VAL A 68 -34.74 -14.03 4.54
C VAL A 68 -35.75 -15.06 5.03
N ALA A 69 -35.43 -15.83 6.08
CA ALA A 69 -36.33 -16.82 6.65
C ALA A 69 -37.65 -16.19 7.14
N LEU A 70 -37.60 -14.99 7.73
CA LEU A 70 -38.79 -14.24 8.15
C LEU A 70 -39.69 -13.92 6.95
N PHE A 71 -39.11 -13.40 5.86
CA PHE A 71 -39.88 -13.09 4.64
C PHE A 71 -40.53 -14.34 4.05
N VAL A 72 -39.80 -15.45 4.00
CA VAL A 72 -40.34 -16.74 3.53
C VAL A 72 -41.49 -17.20 4.42
N ALA A 73 -41.34 -17.13 5.75
CA ALA A 73 -42.40 -17.52 6.68
C ALA A 73 -43.66 -16.68 6.50
N VAL A 74 -43.53 -15.37 6.33
CA VAL A 74 -44.66 -14.47 6.06
C VAL A 74 -45.31 -14.78 4.71
N ALA A 75 -44.53 -14.98 3.65
CA ALA A 75 -45.05 -15.29 2.32
C ALA A 75 -45.80 -16.63 2.30
N VAL A 76 -45.24 -17.67 2.93
CA VAL A 76 -45.89 -18.98 3.08
C VAL A 76 -47.14 -18.86 3.92
N GLY A 77 -47.09 -18.11 5.03
CA GLY A 77 -48.24 -17.84 5.88
C GLY A 77 -49.36 -17.16 5.10
N LEU A 78 -49.04 -16.13 4.31
CA LEU A 78 -50.01 -15.44 3.46
C LEU A 78 -50.60 -16.39 2.42
N LEU A 79 -49.76 -17.15 1.70
CA LEU A 79 -50.20 -18.11 0.68
C LEU A 79 -51.12 -19.19 1.25
N ALA A 80 -50.83 -19.69 2.46
CA ALA A 80 -51.64 -20.69 3.13
C ALA A 80 -53.01 -20.15 3.61
N HIS A 81 -53.15 -18.83 3.76
CA HIS A 81 -54.39 -18.17 4.17
C HIS A 81 -55.14 -17.52 3.01
N ILE A 82 -54.70 -17.71 1.76
CA ILE A 82 -55.48 -17.32 0.59
C ILE A 82 -56.66 -18.32 0.48
N PRO A 83 -57.92 -17.86 0.63
CA PRO A 83 -59.09 -18.71 0.54
C PRO A 83 -59.33 -19.28 -0.87
#